data_AF-A0A7Y1VZV0-F1
#
_entry.id   AF-A0A7Y1VZV0-F1
#
_cell.length_a   1.000
_cell.length_b   1.000
_cell.length_c   1.000
_cell.angle_alpha   90.00
_cell.angle_beta   90.00
_cell.angle_gamma   90.00
#
_symmetry.space_group_name_H-M   'P 1'
#
loop_
_entity.id
_entity.type
_entity.pdbx_description
1 polymer ?
#
loop_
_entity_poly.entity_id
_entity_poly.type
_entity_poly.pdbx_seq_one_letter_code
_entity_poly.pdbx_strand_id
1 'polypeptide(L)'
;MDRRNTELTKLYYTIGEVSDMFGVSKSLIRYWESEFTVLKPHKNSKGDRRFTKQNIEQLDLIYYLVKEKGFTLEGAKKEIRGKKSMLLRRKKVLDSLRAVQSGLQQLKEQL
;
A
#
# COMPACT_ATOMS: atom_id res chain seq x y z
N MET A 1 10.75 -19.46 2.30
CA MET A 1 11.50 -18.19 2.44
C MET A 1 10.53 -17.14 2.95
N ASP A 2 10.83 -16.49 4.07
CA ASP A 2 9.99 -15.43 4.64
C ASP A 2 10.18 -14.14 3.84
N ARG A 3 9.18 -13.77 3.05
CA ARG A 3 9.18 -12.58 2.19
C ARG A 3 9.24 -11.27 2.97
N ARG A 4 8.95 -11.32 4.28
CA ARG A 4 8.90 -10.16 5.18
C ARG A 4 10.28 -9.68 5.62
N ASN A 5 11.35 -10.43 5.33
CA ASN A 5 12.71 -10.12 5.77
C ASN A 5 13.70 -9.87 4.60
N THR A 6 13.18 -9.67 3.38
CA THR A 6 14.01 -9.27 2.24
C THR A 6 14.35 -7.80 2.39
N GLU A 7 15.61 -7.47 2.68
CA GLU A 7 16.05 -6.08 2.70
C GLU A 7 15.87 -5.44 1.32
N LEU A 8 14.88 -4.55 1.20
CA LEU A 8 14.67 -3.80 -0.02
C LEU A 8 15.74 -2.72 -0.12
N THR A 9 16.86 -3.01 -0.77
CA THR A 9 17.98 -2.06 -0.92
C THR A 9 17.89 -1.21 -2.20
N LYS A 10 17.30 -1.76 -3.28
CA LYS A 10 17.16 -1.07 -4.57
C LYS A 10 16.04 -0.02 -4.56
N LEU A 11 16.20 1.01 -5.39
CA LEU A 11 15.17 2.03 -5.65
C LEU A 11 14.03 1.48 -6.52
N TYR A 12 14.38 0.64 -7.51
CA TYR A 12 13.43 0.04 -8.43
C TYR A 12 13.72 -1.45 -8.59
N TYR A 13 12.65 -2.22 -8.76
CA TYR A 13 12.67 -3.65 -9.03
C TYR A 13 11.95 -3.94 -10.34
N THR A 14 12.47 -4.89 -11.09
CA THR A 14 11.84 -5.40 -12.31
C THR A 14 10.68 -6.34 -11.98
N ILE A 15 9.76 -6.53 -12.91
CA ILE A 15 8.68 -7.52 -12.72
C ILE A 15 9.21 -8.94 -12.49
N GLY A 16 10.42 -9.27 -12.98
CA GLY A 16 11.05 -10.57 -12.74
C GLY A 16 11.45 -10.75 -11.29
N GLU A 17 12.21 -9.81 -10.74
CA GLU A 17 12.60 -9.82 -9.33
C GLU A 17 11.37 -9.88 -8.42
N VAL A 18 10.33 -9.10 -8.74
CA VAL A 18 9.07 -9.14 -7.99
C VAL A 18 8.38 -10.50 -8.14
N SER A 19 8.36 -11.10 -9.33
CA SER A 19 7.85 -12.46 -9.55
C SER A 19 8.50 -13.47 -8.61
N ASP A 20 9.83 -13.42 -8.54
CA ASP A 20 10.65 -14.36 -7.78
C ASP A 20 10.48 -14.14 -6.27
N MET A 21 10.43 -12.88 -5.82
CA MET A 21 10.15 -12.52 -4.43
C MET A 21 8.83 -13.07 -3.94
N PHE A 22 7.77 -13.01 -4.77
CA PHE A 22 6.44 -13.45 -4.39
C PHE A 22 6.14 -14.90 -4.77
N GLY A 23 7.02 -15.58 -5.52
CA GLY A 23 6.77 -16.94 -6.00
C GLY A 23 5.51 -17.06 -6.87
N VAL A 24 5.16 -15.99 -7.59
CA VAL A 24 3.99 -15.94 -8.48
C VAL A 24 4.42 -15.63 -9.89
N SER A 25 3.57 -15.91 -10.88
CA SER A 25 3.89 -15.60 -12.27
C SER A 25 3.83 -14.09 -12.56
N LYS A 26 4.68 -13.62 -13.49
CA LYS A 26 4.66 -12.24 -14.01
C LYS A 26 3.26 -11.87 -14.52
N SER A 27 2.54 -12.81 -15.14
CA SER A 27 1.18 -12.59 -15.64
C SER A 27 0.18 -12.32 -14.52
N LEU A 28 0.28 -13.01 -13.38
CA LEU A 28 -0.57 -12.74 -12.23
C LEU A 28 -0.31 -11.34 -11.65
N ILE A 29 0.96 -10.91 -11.60
CA ILE A 29 1.32 -9.55 -11.15
C ILE A 29 0.72 -8.50 -12.09
N ARG A 30 0.81 -8.71 -13.42
CA ARG A 30 0.18 -7.81 -14.41
C ARG A 30 -1.34 -7.77 -14.28
N TYR A 31 -1.94 -8.91 -13.97
CA TYR A 31 -3.38 -8.98 -13.74
C TYR A 31 -3.78 -8.23 -12.46
N TRP A 32 -3.04 -8.38 -11.37
CA TRP A 32 -3.29 -7.58 -10.17
C TRP A 32 -3.05 -6.08 -10.38
N GLU A 33 -2.06 -5.69 -11.19
CA GLU A 33 -1.89 -4.28 -11.59
C GLU A 33 -3.14 -3.72 -12.29
N SER A 34 -3.79 -4.49 -13.19
CA SER A 34 -5.02 -4.02 -13.85
C SER A 34 -6.23 -3.97 -12.91
N GLU A 35 -6.30 -4.90 -11.96
CA GLU A 35 -7.44 -5.00 -11.03
C GLU A 35 -7.35 -3.98 -9.88
N PHE A 36 -6.15 -3.72 -9.35
CA PHE A 36 -5.96 -2.91 -8.15
C PHE A 36 -5.41 -1.53 -8.50
N THR A 37 -6.26 -0.51 -8.45
CA THR A 37 -5.88 0.89 -8.73
C THR A 37 -4.81 1.46 -7.80
N VAL A 38 -4.56 0.82 -6.66
CA VAL A 38 -3.48 1.18 -5.74
C VAL A 38 -2.11 0.76 -6.24
N LEU A 39 -2.03 -0.33 -7.02
CA LEU A 39 -0.77 -0.89 -7.53
C LEU A 39 -0.48 -0.33 -8.92
N LYS A 40 0.34 0.72 -8.98
CA LYS A 40 0.69 1.40 -10.24
C LYS A 40 2.21 1.55 -10.36
N PRO A 41 2.92 0.51 -10.81
CA PRO A 41 4.35 0.62 -11.11
C PRO A 41 4.59 1.57 -12.30
N HIS A 42 5.67 2.32 -12.26
CA HIS A 42 6.04 3.23 -13.35
C HIS A 42 6.56 2.43 -14.55
N LYS A 43 6.19 2.82 -15.78
CA LYS A 43 6.73 2.21 -17.00
C LYS A 43 7.89 3.06 -17.52
N ASN A 44 9.05 2.45 -17.76
CA ASN A 44 10.17 3.16 -18.39
C ASN A 44 9.85 3.47 -19.87
N SER A 45 10.75 4.18 -20.55
CA SER A 45 10.64 4.52 -21.98
C SER A 45 10.55 3.31 -22.91
N LYS A 46 10.99 2.13 -22.47
CA LYS A 46 10.89 0.85 -23.19
C LYS A 46 9.62 0.06 -22.87
N GLY A 47 8.76 0.55 -21.97
CA GLY A 47 7.53 -0.11 -21.53
C GLY A 47 7.70 -1.10 -20.38
N ASP A 48 8.91 -1.28 -19.84
CA ASP A 48 9.15 -2.15 -18.69
C ASP A 48 8.68 -1.52 -17.39
N ARG A 49 8.07 -2.34 -16.54
CA ARG A 49 7.60 -1.93 -15.22
C ARG A 49 8.75 -1.85 -14.23
N ARG A 50 8.82 -0.72 -13.53
CA ARG A 50 9.69 -0.47 -12.38
C ARG A 50 8.82 -0.35 -11.14
N PHE A 51 8.95 -1.34 -10.26
CA PHE A 51 8.27 -1.40 -8.98
C PHE A 51 9.12 -0.68 -7.94
N THR A 52 8.50 0.25 -7.21
CA THR A 52 9.12 0.86 -6.03
C THR A 52 8.89 -0.02 -4.81
N LYS A 53 9.57 0.30 -3.69
CA LYS A 53 9.30 -0.33 -2.39
C LYS A 53 7.82 -0.24 -2.01
N GLN A 54 7.20 0.93 -2.23
CA GLN A 54 5.77 1.11 -1.99
C GLN A 54 4.91 0.18 -2.86
N ASN A 55 5.27 -0.05 -4.13
CA ASN A 55 4.54 -1.02 -4.95
C ASN A 55 4.68 -2.45 -4.45
N ILE A 56 5.85 -2.80 -3.90
CA ILE A 56 6.09 -4.12 -3.30
C ILE A 56 5.22 -4.30 -2.06
N GLU A 57 5.13 -3.30 -1.18
CA GLU A 57 4.24 -3.32 0.00
C GLU A 57 2.75 -3.44 -0.40
N GLN A 58 2.34 -2.72 -1.45
CA GLN A 58 0.98 -2.82 -1.99
C GLN A 58 0.69 -4.22 -2.54
N LEU A 59 1.66 -4.80 -3.26
CA LEU A 59 1.57 -6.14 -3.81
C LEU A 59 1.52 -7.21 -2.70
N ASP A 60 2.29 -7.03 -1.63
CA ASP A 60 2.27 -7.90 -0.45
C ASP A 60 0.91 -7.90 0.24
N LEU A 61 0.30 -6.73 0.40
CA LEU A 61 -1.06 -6.63 0.93
C LEU A 61 -2.08 -7.34 0.03
N ILE A 62 -1.99 -7.17 -1.29
CA ILE A 62 -2.87 -7.86 -2.25
C ILE A 62 -2.67 -9.38 -2.14
N TYR A 63 -1.42 -9.83 -2.10
CA TYR A 63 -1.07 -11.25 -1.96
C TYR A 63 -1.67 -11.83 -0.69
N TYR A 64 -1.46 -11.18 0.46
CA TYR A 64 -2.01 -11.60 1.74
C TYR A 64 -3.53 -11.76 1.70
N LEU A 65 -4.23 -10.77 1.15
CA LEU A 65 -5.70 -10.80 1.09
C LEU A 65 -6.21 -11.91 0.17
N VAL A 66 -5.62 -12.07 -1.01
CA VAL A 66 -6.13 -12.98 -2.05
C VAL A 66 -5.64 -14.40 -1.84
N LYS A 67 -4.36 -14.61 -1.54
CA LYS A 67 -3.73 -15.95 -1.46
C LYS A 67 -3.74 -16.53 -0.06
N GLU A 68 -3.55 -15.73 0.98
CA GLU A 68 -3.47 -16.24 2.36
C GLU A 68 -4.81 -16.19 3.08
N LYS A 69 -5.59 -15.11 2.88
CA LYS A 69 -6.91 -14.95 3.48
C LYS A 69 -8.07 -15.44 2.61
N GLY A 70 -7.81 -15.80 1.35
CA GLY A 70 -8.82 -16.36 0.45
C GLY A 70 -9.91 -15.39 0.00
N PHE A 71 -9.65 -14.08 0.05
CA PHE A 71 -10.62 -13.09 -0.45
C PHE A 71 -10.73 -13.20 -1.98
N THR A 72 -11.93 -12.96 -2.51
CA THR A 72 -12.09 -12.64 -3.93
C THR A 72 -11.40 -11.31 -4.25
N LEU A 73 -11.09 -11.07 -5.52
CA LEU A 73 -10.47 -9.80 -5.95
C LEU A 73 -11.32 -8.60 -5.54
N GLU A 74 -12.64 -8.67 -5.73
CA GLU A 74 -13.58 -7.63 -5.30
C GLU A 74 -13.59 -7.44 -3.78
N GLY A 75 -13.55 -8.53 -3.01
CA GLY A 75 -13.43 -8.49 -1.55
C GLY A 75 -12.15 -7.79 -1.10
N ALA A 76 -11.01 -8.15 -1.69
CA ALA A 76 -9.72 -7.54 -1.40
C ALA A 76 -9.71 -6.04 -1.77
N LYS A 77 -10.29 -5.64 -2.91
CA LYS A 77 -10.44 -4.22 -3.30
C LYS A 77 -11.28 -3.45 -2.29
N LYS A 78 -12.34 -4.06 -1.75
CA LYS A 78 -13.20 -3.44 -0.72
C LYS A 78 -12.42 -3.24 0.57
N GLU A 79 -11.68 -4.25 1.02
CA GLU A 79 -10.87 -4.21 2.25
C GLU A 79 -9.78 -3.13 2.18
N ILE A 80 -9.05 -3.06 1.06
CA ILE A 80 -8.00 -2.05 0.84
C ILE A 80 -8.59 -0.63 0.88
N ARG A 81 -9.75 -0.39 0.25
CA ARG A 81 -10.44 0.91 0.33
C ARG A 81 -10.96 1.20 1.75
N GLY A 82 -11.47 0.19 2.44
CA GLY A 82 -11.97 0.28 3.81
C GLY A 82 -10.89 0.77 4.78
N LYS A 83 -9.69 0.17 4.75
CA LYS A 83 -8.55 0.61 5.57
C LYS A 83 -8.14 2.05 5.30
N LYS A 84 -8.08 2.48 4.02
CA LYS A 84 -7.79 3.88 3.67
C LYS A 84 -8.83 4.84 4.26
N SER A 85 -10.11 4.48 4.19
CA SER A 85 -11.21 5.26 4.79
C SER A 85 -11.07 5.37 6.32
N MET A 86 -10.75 4.26 7.00
CA MET A 86 -10.53 4.24 8.44
C MET A 86 -9.32 5.11 8.85
N LEU A 87 -8.20 5.02 8.14
CA LEU A 87 -7.01 5.85 8.41
C LEU A 87 -7.30 7.34 8.22
N LEU A 88 -8.04 7.72 7.17
CA LEU A 88 -8.46 9.11 6.96
C LEU A 88 -9.37 9.62 8.08
N ARG A 89 -10.31 8.79 8.56
CA ARG A 89 -11.16 9.13 9.71
C ARG A 89 -10.33 9.34 10.98
N ARG A 90 -9.38 8.44 11.26
CA ARG A 90 -8.47 8.58 12.42
C ARG A 90 -7.65 9.87 12.35
N LYS A 91 -7.12 10.21 11.17
CA LYS A 91 -6.39 11.47 10.96
C LYS A 91 -7.27 12.69 11.28
N LYS A 92 -8.50 12.73 10.77
CA LYS A 92 -9.44 13.84 11.06
C LYS A 92 -9.68 14.03 12.56
N VAL A 93 -9.85 12.94 13.31
CA VAL A 93 -10.01 13.00 14.77
C VAL A 93 -8.76 13.60 15.43
N LEU A 94 -7.56 13.19 15.02
CA LEU A 94 -6.31 13.75 15.55
C LEU A 94 -6.18 15.25 15.25
N ASP A 95 -6.54 15.67 14.04
CA ASP A 95 -6.47 17.08 13.64
C ASP A 95 -7.46 17.93 14.47
N SER A 96 -8.67 17.43 14.72
CA SER A 96 -9.65 18.09 15.61
C SER A 96 -9.16 18.18 17.05
N LEU A 97 -8.56 17.11 17.59
CA LEU A 97 -8.00 17.11 18.95
C LEU A 97 -6.86 18.14 19.09
N ARG A 98 -5.99 18.25 18.08
CA ARG A 98 -4.93 19.26 18.05
C ARG A 98 -5.50 20.68 18.02
N ALA A 99 -6.56 20.92 17.25
CA ALA A 99 -7.21 22.22 17.20
C ALA A 99 -7.82 22.62 18.57
N VAL A 100 -8.47 21.67 19.26
CA VAL A 100 -8.99 21.89 20.61
C VAL A 100 -7.84 22.16 21.59
N GLN A 101 -6.77 21.37 21.54
CA GLN A 101 -5.58 21.57 22.37
C GLN A 101 -4.97 22.97 22.17
N SER A 102 -4.81 23.41 20.92
CA SER A 102 -4.28 24.76 20.64
C SER A 102 -5.19 25.87 21.15
N GLY A 103 -6.52 25.70 21.03
CA GLY A 103 -7.47 26.66 21.58
C GLY A 103 -7.37 26.76 23.10
N LEU A 104 -7.31 25.63 23.80
CA LEU A 104 -7.14 25.61 25.26
C LEU A 104 -5.81 26.21 25.70
N GLN A 105 -4.73 25.97 24.95
CA GLN A 105 -3.42 26.55 25.23
C GLN A 105 -3.45 28.08 25.10
N GLN A 106 -4.12 28.61 24.07
CA GLN A 106 -4.28 30.05 23.89
C GLN A 106 -5.09 30.70 25.02
N LEU A 107 -6.18 30.06 25.46
CA LEU A 107 -6.94 30.53 26.62
C LEU A 107 -6.11 30.54 27.91
N LYS A 108 -5.26 29.53 28.10
CA LYS A 108 -4.35 29.46 29.26
C LYS A 108 -3.32 30.58 29.25
N GLU A 109 -2.81 30.99 28.08
CA GLU A 109 -1.81 32.05 27.95
C GLU A 109 -2.39 33.48 28.11
N GLN A 110 -3.72 33.61 28.07
CA GLN A 110 -4.44 34.88 28.25
C GLN A 110 -4.89 35.15 29.70
N LEU A 111 -4.58 34.25 30.63
CA LEU A 111 -4.85 34.35 32.07
C LEU A 111 -3.53 34.43 32.86
#